data_AF-A0A2W4KG04-F1
#
_entry.id   AF-A0A2W4KG04-F1
#
_cell.length_a   1.000
_cell.length_b   1.000
_cell.length_c   1.000
_cell.angle_alpha   90.00
_cell.angle_beta   90.00
_cell.angle_gamma   90.00
#
_symmetry.space_group_name_H-M   'P 1'
#
loop_
_entity.id
_entity.type
_entity.pdbx_description
1 polymer ?
#
loop_
_entity_poly.entity_id
_entity_poly.type
_entity_poly.pdbx_seq_one_letter_code
_entity_poly.pdbx_strand_id
1 'polypeptide(L)'
;MNWLDILLLAFFAKSAVEGFTRGLVLSAFRMAGVLTALYVGIFYRDAAVSFIKSSVNVDEALKPVLNMTGPGASSGALPAGLSVDSLLQMALSAISFLLIFFVVLLIFAVLGFFLNGMLKFSGLSLPNRLLGLLFSLLSTSLWVALISSAITPFVLAWPGSFLERGIAGSYILQKLKFLDFISPVVIKLI
;
A
#
# COMPACT_ATOMS: atom_id res chain seq x y z
N MET A 1 23.92 2.37 -0.60
CA MET A 1 22.45 2.53 -0.47
C MET A 1 21.80 1.88 -1.66
N ASN A 2 20.75 1.09 -1.46
CA ASN A 2 20.01 0.51 -2.58
C ASN A 2 19.25 1.59 -3.35
N TRP A 3 18.94 1.32 -4.62
CA TRP A 3 18.14 2.24 -5.44
C TRP A 3 16.79 2.56 -4.79
N LEU A 4 16.20 1.56 -4.11
CA LEU A 4 14.95 1.70 -3.37
C LEU A 4 15.10 2.63 -2.15
N ASP A 5 16.23 2.59 -1.45
CA ASP A 5 16.46 3.49 -0.30
C ASP A 5 16.50 4.96 -0.74
N ILE A 6 17.12 5.25 -1.90
CA ILE A 6 17.19 6.61 -2.44
C ILE A 6 15.78 7.11 -2.80
N LEU A 7 14.98 6.26 -3.44
CA LEU A 7 13.59 6.57 -3.80
C LEU A 7 12.74 6.81 -2.55
N LEU A 8 12.84 5.94 -1.54
CA LEU A 8 12.13 6.09 -0.28
C LEU A 8 12.53 7.37 0.44
N LEU A 9 13.83 7.69 0.51
CA LEU A 9 14.33 8.92 1.13
C LEU A 9 13.74 10.16 0.44
N ALA A 10 13.71 10.19 -0.89
CA ALA A 10 13.07 11.27 -1.65
C ALA A 10 11.57 11.39 -1.33
N PHE A 11 10.87 10.26 -1.20
CA PHE A 11 9.45 10.23 -0.86
C PHE A 11 9.17 10.72 0.56
N PHE A 12 9.96 10.28 1.54
CA PHE A 12 9.90 10.76 2.93
C PHE A 12 10.23 12.25 3.05
N ALA A 13 11.25 12.72 2.34
CA ALA A 13 11.61 14.14 2.31
C ALA A 13 10.47 14.99 1.74
N LYS A 14 9.90 14.59 0.60
CA LYS A 14 8.72 15.24 0.02
C LYS A 14 7.56 15.27 1.02
N SER A 15 7.27 14.14 1.66
CA SER A 15 6.21 14.05 2.67
C SER A 15 6.46 14.96 3.86
N ALA A 16 7.70 15.03 4.36
CA ALA A 16 8.06 15.88 5.49
C ALA A 16 7.82 17.36 5.19
N VAL A 17 8.22 17.81 4.01
CA VAL A 17 7.98 19.20 3.54
C VAL A 17 6.49 19.47 3.41
N GLU A 18 5.73 18.53 2.84
CA GLU A 18 4.28 18.64 2.72
C GLU A 18 3.58 18.73 4.08
N GLY A 19 3.98 17.90 5.06
CA GLY A 19 3.44 17.94 6.42
C GLY A 19 3.79 19.23 7.15
N PHE A 20 5.03 19.70 7.00
CA PHE A 20 5.49 20.95 7.62
C PHE A 20 4.76 22.18 7.07
N THR A 21 4.42 22.18 5.78
CA THR A 21 3.74 23.31 5.11
C THR A 21 2.23 23.30 5.30
N ARG A 22 1.60 22.12 5.39
CA ARG A 22 0.14 21.97 5.54
C ARG A 22 -0.34 22.05 7.00
N GLY A 23 0.55 21.88 7.97
CA GLY A 23 0.24 21.94 9.40
C GLY A 23 -0.50 20.71 9.94
N LEU A 24 -0.71 20.69 11.26
CA LEU A 24 -1.23 19.51 12.00
C LEU A 24 -2.58 19.02 11.51
N VAL A 25 -3.54 19.92 11.29
CA VAL A 25 -4.93 19.51 11.04
C VAL A 25 -5.04 18.72 9.74
N LEU A 26 -4.42 19.24 8.67
CA LEU A 26 -4.49 18.60 7.36
C LEU A 26 -3.65 17.32 7.30
N SER A 27 -2.51 17.29 7.99
CA SER A 27 -1.69 16.06 8.10
C SER A 27 -2.38 14.98 8.95
N ALA A 28 -3.03 15.36 10.06
CA ALA A 28 -3.77 14.45 10.93
C ALA A 28 -4.97 13.87 10.19
N PHE A 29 -5.68 14.70 9.41
CA PHE A 29 -6.78 14.25 8.57
C PHE A 29 -6.32 13.26 7.49
N ARG A 30 -5.17 13.51 6.85
CA ARG A 30 -4.55 12.57 5.91
C ARG A 30 -4.19 11.25 6.59
N MET A 31 -3.60 11.29 7.78
CA MET A 31 -3.27 10.08 8.54
C MET A 31 -4.54 9.32 8.93
N ALA A 32 -5.58 10.00 9.40
CA ALA A 32 -6.88 9.41 9.70
C ALA A 32 -7.47 8.73 8.45
N GLY A 33 -7.41 9.38 7.28
CA GLY A 33 -7.85 8.78 6.02
C GLY A 33 -7.10 7.50 5.66
N VAL A 34 -5.78 7.45 5.87
CA VAL A 34 -5.00 6.22 5.67
C VAL A 34 -5.43 5.13 6.66
N LEU A 35 -5.58 5.45 7.94
CA LEU A 35 -6.00 4.47 8.95
C LEU A 35 -7.41 3.94 8.70
N THR A 36 -8.35 4.82 8.35
CA THR A 36 -9.72 4.43 8.00
C THR A 36 -9.73 3.61 6.72
N ALA A 37 -8.95 3.98 5.71
CA ALA A 37 -8.84 3.20 4.47
C ALA A 37 -8.25 1.80 4.72
N LEU A 38 -7.25 1.67 5.59
CA LEU A 38 -6.72 0.37 6.01
C LEU A 38 -7.80 -0.47 6.68
N TYR A 39 -8.50 0.11 7.66
CA TYR A 39 -9.56 -0.59 8.41
C TYR A 39 -10.70 -1.05 7.50
N VAL A 40 -11.24 -0.15 6.68
CA VAL A 40 -12.34 -0.44 5.75
C VAL A 40 -11.89 -1.39 4.66
N GLY A 41 -10.67 -1.22 4.13
CA GLY A 41 -10.10 -2.12 3.13
C GLY A 41 -9.99 -3.56 3.62
N ILE A 42 -9.56 -3.77 4.86
CA ILE A 42 -9.49 -5.11 5.46
C ILE A 42 -10.89 -5.70 5.62
N PHE A 43 -11.84 -4.92 6.16
CA PHE A 43 -13.17 -5.43 6.46
C PHE A 43 -14.01 -5.73 5.21
N TYR A 44 -13.91 -4.91 4.17
CA TYR A 44 -14.73 -5.03 2.96
C TYR A 44 -14.02 -5.75 1.81
N ARG A 45 -12.78 -6.23 2.00
CA ARG A 45 -12.02 -6.96 0.98
C ARG A 45 -12.83 -8.06 0.32
N ASP A 46 -13.48 -8.92 1.12
CA ASP A 46 -14.22 -10.08 0.60
C ASP A 46 -15.45 -9.67 -0.22
N ALA A 47 -16.12 -8.58 0.18
CA ALA A 47 -17.23 -8.01 -0.57
C ALA A 47 -16.75 -7.41 -1.91
N ALA A 48 -15.58 -6.78 -1.95
CA ALA A 48 -15.01 -6.31 -3.22
C ALA A 48 -14.54 -7.47 -4.11
N VAL A 49 -13.97 -8.52 -3.54
CA VAL A 49 -13.59 -9.75 -4.28
C VAL A 49 -14.80 -10.35 -4.99
N SER A 50 -15.92 -10.51 -4.29
CA SER A 50 -17.14 -11.07 -4.88
C SER A 50 -17.74 -10.15 -5.94
N PHE A 51 -17.73 -8.83 -5.70
CA PHE A 51 -18.18 -7.83 -6.66
C PHE A 51 -17.37 -7.86 -7.96
N ILE A 52 -16.04 -7.91 -7.87
CA ILE A 52 -15.15 -7.96 -9.04
C ILE A 52 -15.36 -9.25 -9.81
N LYS A 53 -15.44 -10.41 -9.13
CA LYS A 53 -15.71 -11.70 -9.79
C LYS A 53 -17.06 -11.73 -10.50
N SER A 54 -18.06 -11.04 -9.96
CA SER A 54 -19.39 -10.98 -10.57
C SER A 54 -19.48 -9.98 -11.73
N SER A 55 -18.68 -8.92 -11.72
CA SER A 55 -18.78 -7.82 -12.69
C SER A 55 -17.79 -7.96 -13.85
N VAL A 56 -16.67 -8.64 -13.62
CA VAL A 56 -15.61 -8.85 -14.59
C VAL A 56 -15.48 -10.36 -14.78
N ASN A 57 -15.56 -10.84 -16.03
CA ASN A 57 -15.15 -12.21 -16.37
C ASN A 57 -13.63 -12.32 -16.23
N VAL A 58 -13.15 -12.35 -15.00
CA VAL A 58 -11.74 -12.40 -14.65
C VAL A 58 -11.08 -13.60 -15.33
N ASP A 59 -11.80 -14.72 -15.46
CA ASP A 59 -11.36 -15.92 -16.15
C ASP A 59 -11.05 -15.67 -17.63
N GLU A 60 -11.84 -14.83 -18.32
CA GLU A 60 -11.62 -14.52 -19.75
C GLU A 60 -10.51 -13.50 -19.97
N ALA A 61 -10.42 -12.48 -19.11
CA ALA A 61 -9.35 -11.48 -19.17
C ALA A 61 -7.96 -12.11 -18.92
N LEU A 62 -7.92 -13.24 -18.21
CA LEU A 62 -6.68 -13.93 -17.84
C LEU A 62 -6.33 -15.12 -18.75
N LYS A 63 -7.22 -15.56 -19.64
CA LYS A 63 -6.91 -16.56 -20.69
C LYS A 63 -5.58 -16.29 -21.42
N PRO A 64 -5.22 -15.06 -21.84
CA PRO A 64 -3.93 -14.82 -22.50
C PRO A 64 -2.71 -15.01 -21.59
N VAL A 65 -2.83 -14.72 -20.30
CA VAL A 65 -1.75 -14.94 -19.31
C VAL A 65 -1.64 -16.42 -18.94
N LEU A 66 -2.76 -17.14 -18.87
CA LEU A 66 -2.81 -18.58 -18.66
C LEU A 66 -2.34 -19.38 -19.89
N ASN A 67 -2.59 -18.87 -21.10
CA ASN A 67 -2.09 -19.48 -22.34
C ASN A 67 -0.59 -19.24 -22.57
N MET A 68 0.00 -18.21 -21.94
CA MET A 68 1.47 -18.10 -21.84
C MET A 68 2.09 -19.20 -20.95
N THR A 69 1.28 -19.89 -20.14
CA THR A 69 1.66 -21.11 -19.42
C THR A 69 1.26 -22.42 -20.15
N GLY A 70 1.03 -22.35 -21.47
CA GLY A 70 0.82 -23.50 -22.35
C GLY A 70 1.98 -24.52 -22.35
N PRO A 71 1.81 -25.69 -23.01
CA PRO A 71 2.52 -26.96 -22.78
C PRO A 71 4.01 -26.94 -23.15
N GLY A 72 4.78 -26.15 -22.39
CA GLY A 72 6.19 -25.84 -22.58
C GLY A 72 6.72 -24.84 -21.54
N ALA A 73 5.85 -24.18 -20.77
CA ALA A 73 6.27 -23.44 -19.58
C ALA A 73 6.65 -24.44 -18.48
N SER A 74 7.93 -24.44 -18.11
CA SER A 74 8.49 -25.27 -17.05
C SER A 74 7.70 -25.08 -15.75
N SER A 75 6.92 -26.11 -15.41
CA SER A 75 6.22 -26.34 -14.14
C SER A 75 7.16 -26.52 -12.94
N GLY A 76 8.37 -25.95 -13.00
CA GLY A 76 9.41 -26.01 -11.97
C GLY A 76 9.89 -24.66 -11.45
N ALA A 77 9.30 -23.53 -11.87
CA ALA A 77 9.70 -22.20 -11.40
C ALA A 77 8.85 -21.66 -10.24
N LEU A 78 7.73 -22.29 -9.91
CA LEU A 78 6.91 -21.94 -8.75
C LEU A 78 7.32 -22.79 -7.54
N PRO A 79 7.53 -22.20 -6.35
CA PRO A 79 7.80 -22.97 -5.14
C PRO A 79 6.71 -24.03 -4.91
N ALA A 80 7.11 -25.22 -4.46
CA ALA A 80 6.16 -26.30 -4.14
C ALA A 80 5.05 -25.80 -3.19
N GLY A 81 3.80 -25.77 -3.68
CA GLY A 81 2.61 -25.32 -2.93
C GLY A 81 1.92 -24.05 -3.45
N LEU A 82 2.53 -23.30 -4.37
CA LEU A 82 1.89 -22.15 -5.04
C LEU A 82 1.29 -22.58 -6.40
N SER A 83 -0.03 -22.77 -6.45
CA SER A 83 -0.75 -22.96 -7.72
C SER A 83 -1.02 -21.61 -8.39
N VAL A 84 -1.26 -21.64 -9.70
CA VAL A 84 -1.66 -20.43 -10.43
C VAL A 84 -2.97 -19.87 -9.86
N ASP A 85 -3.89 -20.74 -9.45
CA ASP A 85 -5.15 -20.35 -8.82
C ASP A 85 -4.96 -19.62 -7.48
N SER A 86 -3.98 -20.03 -6.66
CA SER A 86 -3.70 -19.34 -5.40
C SER A 86 -3.07 -17.97 -5.64
N LEU A 87 -2.15 -17.86 -6.61
CA LEU A 87 -1.59 -16.57 -7.03
C LEU A 87 -2.67 -15.63 -7.57
N LEU A 88 -3.61 -16.14 -8.36
CA LEU A 88 -4.75 -15.37 -8.86
C LEU A 88 -5.66 -14.90 -7.73
N GLN A 89 -5.95 -15.77 -6.76
CA GLN A 89 -6.75 -15.39 -5.59
C GLN A 89 -6.05 -14.33 -4.73
N MET A 90 -4.73 -14.42 -4.56
CA MET A 90 -3.93 -13.41 -3.84
C MET A 90 -3.89 -12.08 -4.59
N ALA A 91 -3.71 -12.10 -5.92
CA ALA A 91 -3.76 -10.91 -6.76
C ALA A 91 -5.12 -10.23 -6.71
N LEU A 92 -6.20 -10.99 -6.89
CA LEU A 92 -7.56 -10.45 -6.87
C LEU A 92 -7.89 -9.87 -5.49
N SER A 93 -7.45 -10.55 -4.43
CA SER A 93 -7.55 -10.05 -3.05
C SER A 93 -6.81 -8.73 -2.83
N ALA A 94 -5.56 -8.64 -3.29
CA ALA A 94 -4.76 -7.43 -3.18
C ALA A 94 -5.38 -6.27 -3.97
N ILE A 95 -5.84 -6.53 -5.20
CA ILE A 95 -6.51 -5.54 -6.04
C ILE A 95 -7.81 -5.06 -5.39
N SER A 96 -8.61 -5.97 -4.84
CA SER A 96 -9.87 -5.63 -4.16
C SER A 96 -9.65 -4.76 -2.93
N PHE A 97 -8.68 -5.14 -2.10
CA PHE A 97 -8.25 -4.35 -0.96
C PHE A 97 -7.78 -2.96 -1.40
N LEU A 98 -6.90 -2.88 -2.40
CA LEU A 98 -6.38 -1.61 -2.92
C LEU A 98 -7.49 -0.73 -3.50
N LEU A 99 -8.47 -1.31 -4.20
CA LEU A 99 -9.60 -0.58 -4.75
C LEU A 99 -10.37 0.13 -3.64
N ILE A 100 -10.79 -0.60 -2.61
CA ILE A 100 -11.51 -0.01 -1.46
C ILE A 100 -10.64 1.04 -0.78
N PHE A 101 -9.36 0.71 -0.54
CA PHE A 101 -8.40 1.59 0.08
C PHE A 101 -8.31 2.93 -0.67
N PHE A 102 -8.19 2.90 -2.00
CA PHE A 102 -8.16 4.11 -2.83
C PHE A 102 -9.49 4.88 -2.84
N VAL A 103 -10.63 4.19 -2.84
CA VAL A 103 -11.95 4.83 -2.76
C VAL A 103 -12.10 5.61 -1.46
N VAL A 104 -11.75 5.00 -0.32
CA VAL A 104 -11.82 5.68 0.98
C VAL A 104 -10.85 6.85 1.02
N LEU A 105 -9.63 6.68 0.52
CA LEU A 105 -8.66 7.77 0.43
C LEU A 105 -9.14 8.91 -0.45
N LEU A 106 -9.83 8.62 -1.55
CA LEU A 106 -10.40 9.64 -2.43
C LEU A 106 -11.43 10.48 -1.66
N ILE A 107 -12.30 9.83 -0.88
CA ILE A 107 -13.28 10.52 -0.03
C ILE A 107 -12.57 11.46 0.96
N PHE A 108 -11.54 10.96 1.66
CA PHE A 108 -10.74 11.81 2.56
C PHE A 108 -9.96 12.90 1.81
N ALA A 109 -9.49 12.67 0.60
CA ALA A 109 -8.83 13.70 -0.19
C ALA A 109 -9.79 14.84 -0.52
N VAL A 110 -11.03 14.52 -0.90
CA VAL A 110 -12.10 15.49 -1.16
C VAL A 110 -12.45 16.26 0.11
N LEU A 111 -12.68 15.57 1.23
CA LEU A 111 -12.95 16.23 2.52
C LEU A 111 -11.78 17.13 2.96
N GLY A 112 -10.55 16.65 2.80
CA GLY A 112 -9.33 17.40 3.10
C GLY A 112 -9.17 18.65 2.24
N PHE A 113 -9.61 18.61 0.98
CA PHE A 113 -9.64 19.78 0.11
C PHE A 113 -10.55 20.88 0.65
N PHE A 114 -11.76 20.52 1.11
CA PHE A 114 -12.67 21.48 1.75
C PHE A 114 -12.11 22.04 3.06
N LEU A 115 -11.55 21.18 3.91
CA LEU A 115 -10.89 21.59 5.16
C LEU A 115 -9.75 22.58 4.89
N ASN A 116 -8.94 22.31 3.87
CA ASN A 116 -7.85 23.22 3.48
C ASN A 116 -8.39 24.59 3.04
N GLY A 117 -9.52 24.64 2.34
CA GLY A 117 -10.18 25.89 1.96
C GLY A 117 -10.58 26.74 3.16
N MET A 118 -11.07 26.12 4.24
CA MET A 118 -11.50 26.80 5.46
C MET A 118 -10.34 27.26 6.35
N LEU A 119 -9.21 26.55 6.32
CA LEU A 119 -8.08 26.75 7.24
C LEU A 119 -7.03 27.77 6.75
N LYS A 120 -7.21 28.38 5.57
CA LYS A 120 -6.25 29.33 4.95
C LYS A 120 -5.89 30.56 5.82
N PHE A 121 -6.61 30.80 6.91
CA PHE A 121 -6.43 31.98 7.78
C PHE A 121 -5.54 31.74 9.00
N SER A 122 -5.06 30.51 9.23
CA SER A 122 -4.27 30.22 10.43
C SER A 122 -2.76 30.37 10.17
N GLY A 123 -2.15 31.38 10.78
CA GLY A 123 -0.70 31.49 10.87
C GLY A 123 -0.13 30.26 11.57
N LEU A 124 0.53 29.37 10.82
CA LEU A 124 1.00 28.09 11.36
C LEU A 124 2.14 28.33 12.36
N SER A 125 1.86 28.13 13.65
CA SER A 125 2.88 28.12 14.71
C SER A 125 3.88 26.99 14.50
N LEU A 126 5.11 27.15 15.03
CA LEU A 126 6.17 26.15 14.89
C LEU A 126 5.76 24.75 15.42
N PRO A 127 5.09 24.61 16.58
CA PRO A 127 4.57 23.32 17.04
C PRO A 127 3.58 22.67 16.05
N ASN A 128 2.71 23.48 15.44
CA ASN A 128 1.73 23.01 14.48
C ASN A 128 2.40 22.46 13.20
N ARG A 129 3.51 23.06 12.76
CA ARG A 129 4.29 22.57 11.62
C ARG A 129 5.08 21.30 11.94
N LEU A 130 5.68 21.21 13.13
CA LEU A 130 6.41 20.03 13.57
C LEU A 130 5.50 18.81 13.73
N LEU A 131 4.34 18.98 14.36
CA LEU A 131 3.34 17.91 14.43
C LEU A 131 2.82 17.58 13.03
N GLY A 132 2.64 18.58 12.17
CA GLY A 132 2.34 18.39 10.75
C GLY A 132 3.30 17.44 10.03
N LEU A 133 4.60 17.70 10.21
CA LEU A 133 5.68 16.86 9.71
C LEU A 133 5.58 15.44 10.28
N LEU A 134 5.44 15.29 11.60
CA LEU A 134 5.36 13.97 12.25
C LEU A 134 4.18 13.13 11.72
N PHE A 135 2.97 13.70 11.67
CA PHE A 135 1.79 13.02 11.13
C PHE A 135 1.97 12.62 9.66
N SER A 136 2.61 13.48 8.85
CA SER A 136 2.89 13.14 7.45
C SER A 136 3.91 12.01 7.29
N LEU A 137 4.97 11.99 8.11
CA LEU A 137 5.98 10.94 8.10
C LEU A 137 5.39 9.60 8.53
N LEU A 138 4.56 9.61 9.58
CA LEU A 138 3.83 8.42 10.04
C LEU A 138 2.89 7.91 8.95
N SER A 139 2.09 8.78 8.33
CA SER A 139 1.21 8.41 7.22
C SER A 139 1.99 7.80 6.04
N THR A 140 3.12 8.39 5.67
CA THR A 140 3.97 7.90 4.58
C THR A 140 4.65 6.58 4.93
N SER A 141 5.06 6.39 6.19
CA SER A 141 5.55 5.12 6.71
C SER A 141 4.52 3.99 6.56
N LEU A 142 3.26 4.26 6.92
CA LEU A 142 2.15 3.31 6.72
C LEU A 142 1.97 2.92 5.25
N TRP A 143 2.03 3.91 4.34
CA TRP A 143 1.95 3.67 2.91
C TRP A 143 3.08 2.77 2.39
N VAL A 144 4.32 3.06 2.78
CA VAL A 144 5.49 2.27 2.38
C VAL A 144 5.37 0.83 2.87
N ALA A 145 4.95 0.63 4.13
CA ALA A 145 4.74 -0.71 4.67
C ALA A 145 3.58 -1.44 3.99
N LEU A 146 2.48 -0.75 3.68
CA LEU A 146 1.35 -1.33 2.98
C LEU A 146 1.75 -1.82 1.58
N ILE A 147 2.44 -0.98 0.81
CA ILE A 147 2.91 -1.32 -0.53
C ILE A 147 3.91 -2.49 -0.45
N SER A 148 4.84 -2.44 0.50
CA SER A 148 5.79 -3.55 0.71
C SER A 148 5.06 -4.85 1.04
N SER A 149 4.08 -4.82 1.95
CA SER A 149 3.30 -5.99 2.34
C SER A 149 2.48 -6.57 1.18
N ALA A 150 1.84 -5.72 0.39
CA ALA A 150 1.09 -6.12 -0.80
C ALA A 150 2.00 -6.75 -1.87
N ILE A 151 3.25 -6.30 -1.99
CA ILE A 151 4.20 -6.79 -3.01
C ILE A 151 4.92 -8.08 -2.56
N THR A 152 5.15 -8.28 -1.26
CA THR A 152 5.86 -9.45 -0.70
C THR A 152 5.45 -10.81 -1.29
N PRO A 153 4.15 -11.19 -1.34
CA PRO A 153 3.78 -12.51 -1.86
C PRO A 153 4.18 -12.71 -3.33
N PHE A 154 4.20 -11.64 -4.13
CA PHE A 154 4.63 -11.70 -5.53
C PHE A 154 6.14 -11.80 -5.68
N VAL A 155 6.89 -11.16 -4.76
CA VAL A 155 8.36 -11.25 -4.73
C VAL A 155 8.79 -12.68 -4.40
N LEU A 156 8.10 -13.33 -3.46
CA LEU A 156 8.34 -14.73 -3.12
C LEU A 156 8.04 -15.69 -4.29
N ALA A 157 7.09 -15.34 -5.16
CA ALA A 157 6.78 -16.12 -6.36
C ALA A 157 7.84 -16.01 -7.47
N TRP A 158 8.66 -14.94 -7.47
CA TRP A 158 9.74 -14.73 -8.44
C TRP A 158 11.09 -14.42 -7.78
N PRO A 159 11.76 -15.45 -7.23
CA PRO A 159 13.06 -15.31 -6.60
C PRO A 159 14.15 -14.89 -7.62
N GLY A 160 15.11 -14.09 -7.18
CA GLY A 160 16.22 -13.54 -7.94
C GLY A 160 15.92 -12.24 -8.70
N SER A 161 14.68 -11.76 -8.66
CA SER A 161 14.23 -10.56 -9.40
C SER A 161 14.87 -9.26 -8.89
N PHE A 162 14.89 -8.23 -9.73
CA PHE A 162 15.36 -6.89 -9.36
C PHE A 162 14.56 -6.30 -8.17
N LEU A 163 13.27 -6.66 -8.05
CA LEU A 163 12.42 -6.27 -6.93
C LEU A 163 12.85 -6.94 -5.62
N GLU A 164 13.15 -8.25 -5.63
CA GLU A 164 13.63 -8.93 -4.43
C GLU A 164 14.91 -8.29 -3.91
N ARG A 165 15.89 -8.05 -4.80
CA ARG A 165 17.17 -7.41 -4.43
C ARG A 165 16.95 -5.99 -3.88
N GLY A 166 16.01 -5.25 -4.45
CA GLY A 166 15.64 -3.91 -3.97
C GLY A 166 15.00 -3.91 -2.59
N ILE A 167 14.04 -4.82 -2.36
CA ILE A 167 13.28 -4.91 -1.10
C ILE A 167 14.13 -5.53 0.01
N ALA A 168 14.77 -6.67 -0.25
CA ALA A 168 15.59 -7.38 0.72
C ALA A 168 16.83 -6.57 1.14
N GLY A 169 17.40 -5.80 0.21
CA GLY A 169 18.55 -4.95 0.49
C GLY A 169 18.23 -3.60 1.13
N SER A 170 16.96 -3.16 1.16
CA SER A 170 16.61 -1.82 1.64
C SER A 170 16.80 -1.68 3.15
N TYR A 171 17.69 -0.78 3.56
CA TYR A 171 17.92 -0.48 4.96
C TYR A 171 16.68 0.16 5.60
N ILE A 172 16.00 1.05 4.86
CA ILE A 172 14.82 1.77 5.35
C ILE A 172 13.67 0.80 5.59
N LEU A 173 13.38 -0.13 4.67
CA LEU A 173 12.33 -1.13 4.85
C LEU A 173 12.62 -2.09 6.01
N GLN A 174 13.88 -2.53 6.16
CA GLN A 174 14.26 -3.40 7.28
C GLN A 174 14.06 -2.73 8.64
N LYS A 175 14.28 -1.41 8.75
CA LYS A 175 14.04 -0.64 9.98
C LYS A 175 12.58 -0.22 10.17
N LEU A 176 11.82 -0.09 9.08
CA LEU A 176 10.37 0.16 9.10
C LEU A 176 9.54 -1.04 9.54
N LYS A 177 10.14 -2.21 9.77
CA LYS A 177 9.53 -3.38 10.45
C LYS A 177 8.98 -3.09 11.84
N PHE A 178 9.08 -1.86 12.37
CA PHE A 178 8.23 -1.40 13.47
C PHE A 178 6.72 -1.64 13.21
N LEU A 179 6.29 -1.69 11.95
CA LEU A 179 4.93 -2.10 11.60
C LEU A 179 4.65 -3.61 11.74
N ASP A 180 5.67 -4.46 11.90
CA ASP A 180 5.49 -5.84 12.37
C ASP A 180 4.96 -5.89 13.83
N PHE A 181 4.94 -4.76 14.54
CA PHE A 181 4.31 -4.62 15.85
C PHE A 181 2.80 -4.31 15.79
N ILE A 182 2.32 -3.67 14.70
CA ILE A 182 0.87 -3.50 14.41
C ILE A 182 0.34 -4.68 13.58
N SER A 183 1.24 -5.34 12.85
CA SER A 183 1.04 -6.57 12.07
C SER A 183 0.27 -7.70 12.76
N PRO A 184 0.38 -8.05 14.05
CA PRO A 184 -0.49 -9.10 14.60
C PRO A 184 -1.99 -8.76 14.50
N VAL A 185 -2.38 -7.50 14.26
CA VAL A 185 -3.76 -7.10 13.95
C VAL A 185 -4.07 -7.20 12.46
N VAL A 186 -3.09 -7.05 11.56
CA VAL A 186 -3.27 -7.05 10.10
C VAL A 186 -2.96 -8.42 9.47
N ILE A 187 -1.89 -9.10 9.91
CA ILE A 187 -1.42 -10.41 9.47
C ILE A 187 -2.20 -11.58 10.10
N LYS A 188 -2.87 -11.42 11.26
CA LYS A 188 -3.83 -12.45 11.71
C LYS A 188 -5.05 -12.61 10.78
N LEU A 189 -5.21 -11.71 9.80
CA LEU A 189 -6.36 -11.62 8.91
C LEU A 189 -5.98 -11.66 7.40
N ILE A 190 -4.71 -11.94 7.07
CA ILE A 190 -4.26 -12.23 5.70
C ILE A 190 -3.98 -13.71 5.55
#